data_AF-A0AAD5QUP8-F1
#
_entry.id   AF-A0AAD5QUP8-F1
#
_cell.length_a   1.000
_cell.length_b   1.000
_cell.length_c   1.000
_cell.angle_alpha   90.00
_cell.angle_beta   90.00
_cell.angle_gamma   90.00
#
_symmetry.space_group_name_H-M   'P 1'
#
loop_
_entity.id
_entity.type
_entity.pdbx_description
1 polymer ?
#
loop_
_entity_poly.entity_id
_entity_poly.type
_entity_poly.pdbx_seq_one_letter_code
_entity_poly.pdbx_strand_id
1 'polypeptide(L)'
;MNIVTNIARPLTAPFAILLLATISAVFGCGVMPAGQARTRTFTVSGFTTLPVAMVYTDTTTVSSQVPGIATTKGGAQAFVSRLVMQTVFDVLERQARSALLPDSVISGILDQLEIKIAYEPLPCQRVVFDIMAAIMPEVANDNDQYCIVASNTVTGICTVKEKGQGKMCATMDHATIASVPDNHTSISGTLSTTNIVMANWSRMMWQSVLDRALRLLTSGPFKSHFLSATGTVGGN
;
A
#
# COMPACT_ATOMS: atom_id res chain seq x y z
N MET A 1 37.28 11.62 57.97
CA MET A 1 36.29 12.60 57.47
C MET A 1 36.33 12.53 55.96
N ASN A 2 35.56 11.61 55.38
CA ASN A 2 34.21 11.79 54.78
C ASN A 2 34.30 12.29 53.33
N ILE A 3 33.60 11.80 52.32
CA ILE A 3 32.68 10.67 52.08
C ILE A 3 32.76 10.45 50.54
N VAL A 4 32.66 9.19 50.11
CA VAL A 4 32.49 8.76 48.71
C VAL A 4 31.10 9.15 48.21
N THR A 5 30.98 9.74 47.02
CA THR A 5 29.72 9.77 46.26
C THR A 5 29.93 9.32 44.82
N ASN A 6 29.70 8.04 44.63
CA ASN A 6 29.36 7.39 43.37
C ASN A 6 28.08 8.04 42.81
N ILE A 7 28.09 8.49 41.56
CA ILE A 7 26.86 8.77 40.82
C ILE A 7 26.71 7.68 39.76
N ALA A 8 25.89 6.69 40.11
CA ALA A 8 25.37 5.70 39.19
C ALA A 8 24.44 6.39 38.18
N ARG A 9 24.73 6.26 36.88
CA ARG A 9 23.78 6.57 35.81
C ARG A 9 22.88 5.35 35.59
N PRO A 10 21.54 5.48 35.66
CA PRO A 10 20.65 4.40 35.30
C PRO A 10 20.64 4.22 33.77
N LEU A 11 21.09 3.05 33.33
CA LEU A 11 20.80 2.51 32.00
C LEU A 11 19.31 2.16 31.95
N THR A 12 18.51 3.05 31.37
CA THR A 12 17.11 2.80 31.05
C THR A 12 16.98 1.83 29.88
N ALA A 13 16.92 0.55 30.25
CA ALA A 13 16.01 -0.47 29.74
C ALA A 13 15.97 -0.79 28.22
N PRO A 14 16.59 -1.90 27.78
CA PRO A 14 16.19 -2.63 26.57
C PRO A 14 15.09 -3.63 26.92
N PHE A 15 13.90 -3.17 27.38
CA PHE A 15 12.83 -4.06 27.84
C PHE A 15 11.76 -4.39 26.77
N ALA A 16 11.88 -3.87 25.56
CA ALA A 16 10.88 -4.09 24.49
C ALA A 16 11.19 -5.29 23.57
N ILE A 17 12.36 -5.91 23.67
CA ILE A 17 12.78 -7.00 22.77
C ILE A 17 12.44 -8.40 23.34
N LEU A 18 12.10 -8.50 24.63
CA LEU A 18 11.91 -9.80 25.30
C LEU A 18 10.48 -10.39 25.23
N LEU A 19 9.48 -9.65 24.73
CA LEU A 19 8.09 -10.12 24.70
C LEU A 19 7.72 -11.00 23.48
N LEU A 20 8.67 -11.28 22.59
CA LEU A 20 8.44 -12.07 21.37
C LEU A 20 9.06 -13.49 21.41
N ALA A 21 9.72 -13.88 22.51
CA ALA A 21 10.54 -15.10 22.57
C ALA A 21 9.86 -16.34 23.20
N THR A 22 8.54 -16.35 23.42
CA THR A 22 7.83 -17.51 24.02
C THR A 22 6.92 -18.25 23.05
N ILE A 23 7.03 -18.03 21.74
CA ILE A 23 6.35 -18.88 20.75
C ILE A 23 7.15 -20.19 20.67
N SER A 24 6.74 -21.17 21.47
CA SER A 24 7.22 -22.55 21.42
C SER A 24 7.25 -23.02 19.97
N ALA A 25 8.45 -23.30 19.45
CA ALA A 25 8.71 -23.73 18.07
C ALA A 25 7.93 -24.99 17.64
N VAL A 26 7.27 -25.67 18.57
CA VAL A 26 6.45 -26.87 18.34
C VAL A 26 5.16 -26.58 17.56
N PHE A 27 4.68 -25.33 17.51
CA PHE A 27 3.44 -24.97 16.79
C PHE A 27 3.65 -24.38 15.39
N GLY A 28 4.89 -24.20 14.92
CA GLY A 28 5.19 -23.51 13.66
C GLY A 28 4.52 -24.12 12.42
N CYS A 29 4.29 -25.44 12.42
CA CYS A 29 3.69 -26.17 11.29
C CYS A 29 2.24 -26.64 11.54
N GLY A 30 1.61 -26.23 12.64
CA GLY A 30 0.24 -26.65 12.93
C GLY A 30 -0.75 -26.02 11.96
N VAL A 31 -1.33 -26.84 11.07
CA VAL A 31 -2.42 -26.42 10.16
C VAL A 31 -3.75 -26.59 10.90
N MET A 32 -4.61 -25.57 10.85
CA MET A 32 -5.96 -25.65 11.37
C MET A 32 -6.83 -26.59 10.52
N PRO A 33 -7.81 -27.29 11.12
CA PRO A 33 -8.79 -28.06 10.38
C PRO A 33 -9.47 -27.25 9.26
N ALA A 34 -9.85 -27.93 8.18
CA ALA A 34 -10.57 -27.30 7.07
C ALA A 34 -11.83 -26.57 7.57
N GLY A 35 -12.03 -25.34 7.11
CA GLY A 35 -13.14 -24.48 7.55
C GLY A 35 -12.87 -23.63 8.80
N GLN A 36 -11.70 -23.76 9.44
CA GLN A 36 -11.32 -22.95 10.61
C GLN A 36 -10.36 -21.79 10.28
N ALA A 37 -10.18 -21.45 9.00
CA ALA A 37 -9.32 -20.35 8.59
C ALA A 37 -9.72 -19.05 9.31
N ARG A 38 -8.75 -18.38 9.93
CA ARG A 38 -8.98 -17.10 10.59
C ARG A 38 -8.71 -16.00 9.59
N THR A 39 -9.72 -15.15 9.40
CA THR A 39 -9.64 -14.03 8.49
C THR A 39 -9.61 -12.72 9.27
N ARG A 40 -8.84 -11.75 8.77
CA ARG A 40 -8.72 -10.38 9.26
C ARG A 40 -8.85 -9.43 8.09
N THR A 41 -9.55 -8.34 8.27
CA THR A 41 -9.59 -7.23 7.30
C THR A 41 -8.48 -6.24 7.61
N PHE A 42 -8.00 -5.54 6.59
CA PHE A 42 -7.13 -4.39 6.75
C PHE A 42 -7.45 -3.32 5.71
N THR A 43 -7.12 -2.09 6.05
CA THR A 43 -7.22 -0.93 5.16
C THR A 43 -5.98 -0.07 5.30
N VAL A 44 -5.43 0.36 4.18
CA VAL A 44 -4.36 1.34 4.04
C VAL A 44 -4.92 2.53 3.28
N SER A 45 -4.86 3.72 3.85
CA SER A 45 -5.43 4.93 3.26
C SER A 45 -4.55 6.15 3.53
N GLY A 46 -4.83 7.25 2.83
CA GLY A 46 -4.17 8.54 3.09
C GLY A 46 -2.88 8.77 2.31
N PHE A 47 -2.57 7.94 1.31
CA PHE A 47 -1.57 8.31 0.30
C PHE A 47 -2.18 9.32 -0.69
N THR A 48 -1.44 10.36 -1.05
CA THR A 48 -1.99 11.50 -1.83
C THR A 48 -1.66 11.47 -3.31
N THR A 49 -0.73 10.59 -3.71
CA THR A 49 -0.29 10.44 -5.10
C THR A 49 -0.24 8.97 -5.49
N LEU A 50 -0.46 8.68 -6.78
CA LEU A 50 -0.48 7.31 -7.30
C LEU A 50 0.70 7.08 -8.25
N PRO A 51 1.50 6.02 -8.06
CA PRO A 51 2.37 5.51 -9.11
C PRO A 51 1.56 5.22 -10.38
N VAL A 52 2.11 5.46 -11.57
CA VAL A 52 1.39 5.18 -12.84
C VAL A 52 0.97 3.71 -12.98
N ALA A 53 1.69 2.79 -12.34
CA ALA A 53 1.35 1.36 -12.35
C ALA A 53 0.10 1.02 -11.50
N MET A 54 -0.37 1.95 -10.65
CA MET A 54 -1.59 1.82 -9.85
C MET A 54 -2.83 2.40 -10.55
N VAL A 55 -2.65 3.14 -11.64
CA VAL A 55 -3.74 3.64 -12.48
C VAL A 55 -3.81 2.85 -13.78
N TYR A 56 -4.91 2.97 -14.50
CA TYR A 56 -5.05 2.26 -15.77
C TYR A 56 -5.61 3.13 -16.89
N THR A 57 -5.37 2.71 -18.11
CA THR A 57 -5.95 3.29 -19.31
C THR A 57 -6.28 2.18 -20.30
N ASP A 58 -7.36 2.34 -21.05
CA ASP A 58 -7.71 1.52 -22.22
C ASP A 58 -7.33 2.22 -23.54
N THR A 59 -6.80 3.45 -23.48
CA THR A 59 -6.42 4.21 -24.66
C THR A 59 -4.95 3.99 -25.02
N THR A 60 -4.72 3.59 -26.27
CA THR A 60 -3.36 3.31 -26.78
C THR A 60 -2.49 4.56 -26.76
N THR A 61 -3.06 5.74 -27.02
CA THR A 61 -2.37 7.02 -26.97
C THR A 61 -1.80 7.30 -25.59
N VAL A 62 -2.59 7.15 -24.52
CA VAL A 62 -2.09 7.34 -23.15
C VAL A 62 -1.01 6.32 -22.80
N SER A 63 -1.21 5.04 -23.18
CA SER A 63 -0.20 4.00 -22.93
C SER A 63 1.13 4.28 -23.61
N SER A 64 1.11 4.95 -24.78
CA SER A 64 2.33 5.36 -25.49
C SER A 64 3.01 6.58 -24.87
N GLN A 65 2.24 7.46 -24.23
CA GLN A 65 2.73 8.69 -23.62
C GLN A 65 3.26 8.48 -22.19
N VAL A 66 2.66 7.54 -21.44
CA VAL A 66 3.03 7.24 -20.05
C VAL A 66 3.53 5.79 -19.95
N PRO A 67 4.83 5.55 -20.18
CA PRO A 67 5.41 4.24 -19.99
C PRO A 67 5.15 3.71 -18.57
N GLY A 68 4.66 2.46 -18.47
CA GLY A 68 4.41 1.80 -17.19
C GLY A 68 3.01 2.04 -16.60
N ILE A 69 2.15 2.82 -17.27
CA ILE A 69 0.71 2.79 -16.94
C ILE A 69 0.12 1.40 -17.24
N ALA A 70 -0.80 0.92 -16.39
CA ALA A 70 -1.48 -0.32 -16.69
C ALA A 70 -2.44 -0.15 -17.87
N THR A 71 -2.42 -1.08 -18.82
CA THR A 71 -3.32 -1.05 -20.00
C THR A 71 -4.71 -1.62 -19.72
N THR A 72 -4.94 -2.08 -18.49
CA THR A 72 -6.22 -2.66 -18.05
C THR A 72 -6.40 -2.43 -16.56
N LYS A 73 -7.66 -2.36 -16.11
CA LYS A 73 -7.99 -2.31 -14.68
C LYS A 73 -7.37 -3.49 -13.90
N GLY A 74 -7.46 -4.69 -14.47
CA GLY A 74 -6.90 -5.91 -13.86
C GLY A 74 -5.37 -5.85 -13.71
N GLY A 75 -4.66 -5.23 -14.67
CA GLY A 75 -3.21 -5.03 -14.59
C GLY A 75 -2.80 -4.16 -13.39
N ALA A 76 -3.50 -3.04 -13.17
CA ALA A 76 -3.28 -2.16 -12.02
C ALA A 76 -3.60 -2.87 -10.70
N GLN A 77 -4.72 -3.60 -10.64
CA GLN A 77 -5.09 -4.41 -9.47
C GLN A 77 -4.05 -5.49 -9.17
N ALA A 78 -3.53 -6.19 -10.18
CA ALA A 78 -2.49 -7.19 -10.03
C ALA A 78 -1.15 -6.59 -9.59
N PHE A 79 -0.82 -5.37 -10.04
CA PHE A 79 0.34 -4.63 -9.56
C PHE A 79 0.22 -4.34 -8.06
N VAL A 80 -0.87 -3.72 -7.62
CA VAL A 80 -1.11 -3.42 -6.20
C VAL A 80 -1.13 -4.70 -5.36
N SER A 81 -1.78 -5.75 -5.86
CA SER A 81 -1.84 -7.04 -5.19
C SER A 81 -0.46 -7.62 -4.94
N ARG A 82 0.41 -7.65 -5.97
CA ARG A 82 1.79 -8.11 -5.83
C ARG A 82 2.59 -7.25 -4.87
N LEU A 83 2.47 -5.92 -4.97
CA LEU A 83 3.16 -4.99 -4.08
C LEU A 83 2.82 -5.26 -2.61
N VAL A 84 1.52 -5.38 -2.28
CA VAL A 84 1.09 -5.64 -0.91
C VAL A 84 1.52 -7.03 -0.45
N MET A 85 1.32 -8.07 -1.27
CA MET A 85 1.73 -9.44 -0.91
C MET A 85 3.23 -9.54 -0.64
N GLN A 86 4.07 -9.01 -1.54
CA GLN A 86 5.52 -9.00 -1.37
C GLN A 86 5.92 -8.27 -0.09
N THR A 87 5.34 -7.09 0.16
CA THR A 87 5.68 -6.30 1.35
C THR A 87 5.29 -7.03 2.63
N VAL A 88 4.11 -7.64 2.69
CA VAL A 88 3.66 -8.40 3.87
C VAL A 88 4.54 -9.62 4.09
N PHE A 89 4.85 -10.37 3.04
CA PHE A 89 5.69 -11.57 3.13
C PHE A 89 7.11 -11.21 3.58
N ASP A 90 7.70 -10.14 3.04
CA ASP A 90 9.01 -9.63 3.47
C ASP A 90 9.05 -9.30 4.97
N VAL A 91 7.98 -8.68 5.50
CA VAL A 91 7.89 -8.38 6.94
C VAL A 91 7.82 -9.65 7.77
N LEU A 92 6.98 -10.60 7.37
CA LEU A 92 6.78 -11.86 8.07
C LEU A 92 8.04 -12.72 8.05
N GLU A 93 8.72 -12.79 6.90
CA GLU A 93 9.99 -13.49 6.76
C GLU A 93 11.07 -12.86 7.64
N ARG A 94 11.20 -11.53 7.65
CA ARG A 94 12.16 -10.84 8.55
C ARG A 94 11.84 -11.09 10.02
N GLN A 95 10.57 -11.09 10.40
CA GLN A 95 10.14 -11.42 11.76
C GLN A 95 10.48 -12.88 12.12
N ALA A 96 10.16 -13.82 11.23
CA ALA A 96 10.41 -15.25 11.45
C ALA A 96 11.92 -15.56 11.54
N ARG A 97 12.74 -14.97 10.66
CA ARG A 97 14.21 -15.07 10.73
C ARG A 97 14.76 -14.45 12.02
N SER A 98 14.20 -13.33 12.47
CA SER A 98 14.60 -12.73 13.76
C SER A 98 14.25 -13.61 14.97
N ALA A 99 13.28 -14.51 14.81
CA ALA A 99 12.91 -15.54 15.79
C ALA A 99 13.68 -16.86 15.57
N LEU A 100 14.70 -16.88 14.71
CA LEU A 100 15.55 -18.04 14.42
C LEU A 100 14.77 -19.26 13.87
N LEU A 101 13.67 -19.01 13.15
CA LEU A 101 12.95 -20.09 12.46
C LEU A 101 13.74 -20.56 11.22
N PRO A 102 13.85 -21.87 10.96
CA PRO A 102 14.44 -22.40 9.73
C PRO A 102 13.63 -22.00 8.49
N ASP A 103 14.29 -21.76 7.35
CA ASP A 103 13.65 -21.31 6.11
C ASP A 103 12.49 -22.21 5.64
N SER A 104 12.60 -23.53 5.84
CA SER A 104 11.53 -24.48 5.53
C SER A 104 10.26 -24.25 6.36
N VAL A 105 10.41 -23.85 7.63
CA VAL A 105 9.29 -23.49 8.50
C VAL A 105 8.70 -22.15 8.07
N ILE A 106 9.54 -21.18 7.71
CA ILE A 106 9.09 -19.87 7.20
C ILE A 106 8.22 -20.06 5.96
N SER A 107 8.72 -20.81 4.96
CA SER A 107 7.96 -21.12 3.75
C SER A 107 6.63 -21.80 4.09
N GLY A 108 6.65 -22.81 4.94
CA GLY A 108 5.43 -23.52 5.34
C GLY A 108 4.40 -22.65 6.06
N ILE A 109 4.82 -21.61 6.80
CA ILE A 109 3.93 -20.62 7.41
C ILE A 109 3.36 -19.68 6.34
N LEU A 110 4.19 -19.18 5.42
CA LEU A 110 3.77 -18.27 4.36
C LEU A 110 2.82 -18.94 3.35
N ASP A 111 3.01 -20.22 3.06
CA ASP A 111 2.11 -21.00 2.18
C ASP A 111 0.70 -21.18 2.78
N GLN A 112 0.56 -20.99 4.09
CA GLN A 112 -0.71 -21.04 4.82
C GLN A 112 -1.37 -19.66 4.94
N LEU A 113 -0.89 -18.66 4.19
CA LEU A 113 -1.37 -17.28 4.21
C LEU A 113 -1.97 -16.93 2.85
N GLU A 114 -3.26 -16.59 2.85
CA GLU A 114 -3.97 -16.09 1.68
C GLU A 114 -4.28 -14.61 1.87
N ILE A 115 -3.83 -13.77 0.94
CA ILE A 115 -4.10 -12.33 0.96
C ILE A 115 -4.95 -11.97 -0.26
N LYS A 116 -6.13 -11.40 -0.02
CA LYS A 116 -7.00 -10.84 -1.07
C LYS A 116 -7.01 -9.34 -0.96
N ILE A 117 -6.72 -8.67 -2.06
CA ILE A 117 -6.66 -7.21 -2.13
C ILE A 117 -7.88 -6.68 -2.87
N ALA A 118 -8.51 -5.68 -2.30
CA ALA A 118 -9.55 -4.87 -2.90
C ALA A 118 -9.00 -3.46 -3.11
N TYR A 119 -8.80 -3.12 -4.38
CA TYR A 119 -8.30 -1.83 -4.84
C TYR A 119 -9.10 -1.40 -6.08
N GLU A 120 -9.45 -0.12 -6.14
CA GLU A 120 -10.15 0.49 -7.27
C GLU A 120 -9.19 1.43 -8.03
N PRO A 121 -8.57 0.97 -9.12
CA PRO A 121 -7.69 1.79 -9.94
C PRO A 121 -8.41 3.01 -10.52
N LEU A 122 -7.70 4.13 -10.60
CA LEU A 122 -8.17 5.33 -11.30
C LEU A 122 -8.08 5.10 -12.83
N PRO A 123 -9.16 5.32 -13.59
CA PRO A 123 -9.07 5.38 -15.05
C PRO A 123 -8.48 6.71 -15.52
N CYS A 124 -7.50 6.63 -16.41
CA CYS A 124 -6.85 7.76 -17.05
C CYS A 124 -7.05 7.69 -18.57
N GLN A 125 -8.13 8.27 -19.07
CA GLN A 125 -8.47 8.23 -20.51
C GLN A 125 -7.67 9.24 -21.33
N ARG A 126 -7.22 10.30 -20.65
CA ARG A 126 -6.32 11.34 -21.16
C ARG A 126 -5.31 11.68 -20.07
N VAL A 127 -4.14 12.15 -20.49
CA VAL A 127 -3.07 12.56 -19.59
C VAL A 127 -2.59 13.95 -19.94
N VAL A 128 -2.24 14.69 -18.90
CA VAL A 128 -1.63 16.01 -18.99
C VAL A 128 -0.31 15.95 -18.24
N PHE A 129 0.78 16.26 -18.93
CA PHE A 129 2.11 16.32 -18.33
C PHE A 129 2.35 17.72 -17.83
N ASP A 130 2.50 17.86 -16.51
CA ASP A 130 2.70 19.14 -15.83
C ASP A 130 1.55 20.16 -16.05
N ILE A 131 1.08 20.75 -14.96
CA ILE A 131 0.00 21.75 -15.01
C ILE A 131 0.44 22.97 -15.83
N MET A 132 1.76 23.25 -15.88
CA MET A 132 2.31 24.42 -16.60
C MET A 132 2.50 24.19 -18.11
N ALA A 133 2.50 22.95 -18.59
CA ALA A 133 2.73 22.62 -20.01
C ALA A 133 1.45 22.20 -20.75
N ALA A 134 0.29 22.28 -20.10
CA ALA A 134 -0.99 21.76 -20.59
C ALA A 134 -1.66 22.66 -21.64
N ILE A 135 -0.99 22.92 -22.77
CA ILE A 135 -1.61 23.50 -23.96
C ILE A 135 -1.99 22.33 -24.90
N MET A 136 -3.19 21.77 -24.74
CA MET A 136 -3.71 20.75 -25.66
C MET A 136 -4.87 21.31 -26.50
N PRO A 137 -4.91 21.10 -27.83
CA PRO A 137 -5.99 21.56 -28.70
C PRO A 137 -7.17 20.57 -28.80
N GLU A 138 -7.20 19.52 -27.97
CA GLU A 138 -8.13 18.41 -28.16
C GLU A 138 -9.46 18.66 -27.41
N VAL A 139 -10.57 18.48 -28.14
CA VAL A 139 -11.93 18.62 -27.62
C VAL A 139 -12.15 17.59 -26.52
N ALA A 140 -12.30 18.04 -25.28
CA ALA A 140 -12.67 17.18 -24.17
C ALA A 140 -14.11 16.67 -24.33
N ASN A 141 -14.32 15.37 -24.18
CA ASN A 141 -15.67 14.85 -24.00
C ASN A 141 -16.10 15.04 -22.55
N ASP A 142 -17.41 15.26 -22.32
CA ASP A 142 -17.99 15.65 -21.03
C ASP A 142 -17.78 14.63 -19.88
N ASN A 143 -17.27 13.43 -20.18
CA ASN A 143 -17.05 12.36 -19.21
C ASN A 143 -15.60 11.87 -19.17
N ASP A 144 -14.70 12.50 -19.91
CA ASP A 144 -13.32 12.03 -19.98
C ASP A 144 -12.58 12.38 -18.70
N GLN A 145 -12.01 11.36 -18.04
CA GLN A 145 -11.18 11.56 -16.86
C GLN A 145 -9.74 11.86 -17.25
N TYR A 146 -9.30 13.09 -16.98
CA TYR A 146 -7.94 13.55 -17.21
C TYR A 146 -7.08 13.32 -15.97
N CYS A 147 -5.98 12.61 -16.14
CA CYS A 147 -4.98 12.42 -15.09
C CYS A 147 -3.83 13.40 -15.28
N ILE A 148 -3.44 14.06 -14.19
CA ILE A 148 -2.27 14.95 -14.17
C ILE A 148 -1.06 14.11 -13.78
N VAL A 149 -0.13 13.95 -14.70
CA VAL A 149 1.06 13.12 -14.52
C VAL A 149 2.29 14.02 -14.38
N ALA A 150 3.01 13.86 -13.28
CA ALA A 150 4.30 14.51 -13.05
C ALA A 150 5.29 13.45 -12.56
N SER A 151 6.46 13.34 -13.19
CA SER A 151 7.52 12.40 -12.79
C SER A 151 7.02 10.98 -12.53
N ASN A 152 6.28 10.40 -13.49
CA ASN A 152 5.72 9.05 -13.42
C ASN A 152 4.72 8.82 -12.27
N THR A 153 4.07 9.89 -11.82
CA THR A 153 3.15 9.93 -10.70
C THR A 153 1.89 10.67 -11.10
N VAL A 154 0.72 10.11 -10.77
CA VAL A 154 -0.53 10.85 -10.84
C VAL A 154 -0.69 11.68 -9.57
N THR A 155 -0.71 13.00 -9.73
CA THR A 155 -0.79 13.96 -8.62
C THR A 155 -2.18 14.55 -8.45
N GLY A 156 -3.05 14.40 -9.44
CA GLY A 156 -4.41 14.90 -9.41
C GLY A 156 -5.22 14.49 -10.62
N ILE A 157 -6.48 14.89 -10.60
CA ILE A 157 -7.41 14.72 -11.70
C ILE A 157 -7.93 16.08 -12.15
N CYS A 158 -8.34 16.14 -13.41
CA CYS A 158 -9.00 17.29 -13.98
C CYS A 158 -10.35 16.86 -14.53
N THR A 159 -11.39 17.59 -14.12
CA THR A 159 -12.76 17.42 -14.64
C THR A 159 -13.16 18.67 -15.40
N VAL A 160 -13.60 18.50 -16.63
CA VAL A 160 -14.12 19.59 -17.47
C VAL A 160 -15.58 19.80 -17.09
N LYS A 161 -15.93 20.99 -16.59
CA LYS A 161 -17.28 21.28 -16.06
C LYS A 161 -18.29 21.78 -17.10
N GLU A 162 -17.84 22.12 -18.31
CA GLU A 162 -18.70 22.71 -19.33
C GLU A 162 -18.43 22.16 -20.72
N LYS A 163 -19.52 21.83 -21.43
CA LYS A 163 -19.50 21.39 -22.82
C LYS A 163 -19.00 22.51 -23.73
N GLY A 164 -18.10 22.21 -24.67
CA GLY A 164 -17.73 23.12 -25.77
C GLY A 164 -16.24 23.43 -25.89
N GLN A 165 -15.72 23.14 -27.09
CA GLN A 165 -14.43 23.45 -27.72
C GLN A 165 -13.25 23.89 -26.82
N GLY A 166 -12.22 23.03 -26.76
CA GLY A 166 -10.82 23.42 -26.50
C GLY A 166 -10.49 23.81 -25.06
N LYS A 167 -11.26 23.35 -24.07
CA LYS A 167 -11.03 23.69 -22.66
C LYS A 167 -9.92 22.83 -22.06
N MET A 168 -8.83 23.49 -21.70
CA MET A 168 -7.63 22.89 -21.12
C MET A 168 -7.78 22.73 -19.60
N CYS A 169 -7.09 21.75 -19.02
CA CYS A 169 -6.92 21.62 -17.57
C CYS A 169 -6.15 22.78 -16.92
N ALA A 170 -5.62 23.73 -17.72
CA ALA A 170 -4.80 24.85 -17.27
C ALA A 170 -5.46 26.24 -17.37
N THR A 171 -6.62 26.38 -18.02
CA THR A 171 -7.32 27.68 -18.03
C THR A 171 -8.20 27.83 -16.79
N MET A 172 -7.84 28.77 -15.90
CA MET A 172 -8.45 28.99 -14.58
C MET A 172 -9.98 29.17 -14.57
N ASP A 173 -10.58 29.45 -15.73
CA ASP A 173 -12.01 29.75 -15.82
C ASP A 173 -12.89 28.54 -16.18
N HIS A 174 -12.33 27.38 -16.57
CA HIS A 174 -13.14 26.30 -17.17
C HIS A 174 -12.80 24.85 -16.78
N ALA A 175 -11.75 24.61 -16.00
CA ALA A 175 -11.41 23.28 -15.49
C ALA A 175 -11.14 23.35 -13.98
N THR A 176 -11.56 22.31 -13.24
CA THR A 176 -11.23 22.19 -11.82
C THR A 176 -10.19 21.11 -11.66
N ILE A 177 -8.99 21.51 -11.21
CA ILE A 177 -7.99 20.57 -10.72
C ILE A 177 -8.43 20.12 -9.34
N ALA A 178 -8.58 18.82 -9.17
CA ALA A 178 -8.91 18.21 -7.90
C ALA A 178 -7.84 17.21 -7.49
N SER A 179 -7.69 16.99 -6.19
CA SER A 179 -6.92 15.87 -5.68
C SER A 179 -7.50 14.54 -6.15
N VAL A 180 -6.68 13.50 -6.20
CA VAL A 180 -7.15 12.15 -6.49
C VAL A 180 -8.20 11.75 -5.43
N PRO A 181 -9.40 11.31 -5.82
CA PRO A 181 -10.45 10.92 -4.88
C PRO A 181 -10.06 9.74 -3.97
N ASP A 182 -10.61 9.72 -2.75
CA ASP A 182 -10.23 8.78 -1.68
C ASP A 182 -10.46 7.29 -2.03
N ASN A 183 -11.42 7.00 -2.91
CA ASN A 183 -11.68 5.64 -3.39
C ASN A 183 -10.52 5.05 -4.22
N HIS A 184 -9.66 5.90 -4.78
CA HIS A 184 -8.48 5.48 -5.55
C HIS A 184 -7.18 5.54 -4.72
N THR A 185 -7.24 6.17 -3.55
CA THR A 185 -6.13 6.32 -2.59
C THR A 185 -6.29 5.50 -1.32
N SER A 186 -7.05 4.41 -1.44
CA SER A 186 -7.27 3.43 -0.38
C SER A 186 -7.09 2.02 -0.93
N ILE A 187 -6.36 1.19 -0.19
CA ILE A 187 -6.17 -0.23 -0.45
C ILE A 187 -6.80 -0.96 0.73
N SER A 188 -7.74 -1.84 0.46
CA SER A 188 -8.30 -2.72 1.50
C SER A 188 -8.02 -4.17 1.15
N GLY A 189 -8.20 -5.07 2.11
CA GLY A 189 -8.01 -6.47 1.85
C GLY A 189 -8.39 -7.36 3.01
N THR A 190 -8.35 -8.65 2.74
CA THR A 190 -8.51 -9.69 3.74
C THR A 190 -7.25 -10.54 3.77
N LEU A 191 -6.75 -10.81 4.96
CA LEU A 191 -5.73 -11.79 5.23
C LEU A 191 -6.41 -12.98 5.88
N SER A 192 -6.30 -14.16 5.26
CA SER A 192 -6.76 -15.42 5.80
C SER A 192 -5.58 -16.33 6.07
N THR A 193 -5.58 -17.02 7.20
CA THR A 193 -4.54 -17.98 7.52
C THR A 193 -5.11 -19.27 8.07
N THR A 194 -4.51 -20.39 7.68
CA THR A 194 -4.72 -21.70 8.28
C THR A 194 -3.64 -22.05 9.29
N ASN A 195 -2.64 -21.19 9.51
CA ASN A 195 -1.58 -21.45 10.48
C ASN A 195 -2.07 -21.16 11.91
N ILE A 196 -1.94 -22.15 12.80
CA ILE A 196 -2.47 -22.05 14.17
C ILE A 196 -1.83 -20.92 14.99
N VAL A 197 -0.55 -20.60 14.73
CA VAL A 197 0.15 -19.53 15.45
C VAL A 197 -0.39 -18.19 15.00
N MET A 198 -0.41 -17.93 13.68
CA MET A 198 -0.88 -16.67 13.12
C MET A 198 -2.38 -16.45 13.34
N ALA A 199 -3.17 -17.53 13.35
CA ALA A 199 -4.60 -17.48 13.62
C ALA A 199 -4.93 -16.96 15.03
N ASN A 200 -4.04 -17.21 16.00
CA ASN A 200 -4.17 -16.75 17.38
C ASN A 200 -3.51 -15.39 17.65
N TRP A 201 -2.91 -14.76 16.63
CA TRP A 201 -2.33 -13.44 16.77
C TRP A 201 -3.40 -12.41 17.11
N SER A 202 -3.08 -11.56 18.09
CA SER A 202 -3.94 -10.46 18.47
C SER A 202 -4.00 -9.40 17.37
N ARG A 203 -5.04 -8.55 17.41
CA ARG A 203 -5.13 -7.38 16.51
C ARG A 203 -3.88 -6.52 16.55
N MET A 204 -3.25 -6.36 17.73
CA MET A 204 -2.02 -5.57 17.89
C MET A 204 -0.82 -6.21 17.19
N MET A 205 -0.71 -7.55 17.18
CA MET A 205 0.35 -8.24 16.44
C MET A 205 0.19 -8.03 14.94
N TRP A 206 -1.04 -8.20 14.42
CA TRP A 206 -1.34 -7.92 13.01
C TRP A 206 -1.13 -6.45 12.65
N GLN A 207 -1.52 -5.53 13.52
CA GLN A 207 -1.25 -4.10 13.33
C GLN A 207 0.25 -3.84 13.25
N SER A 208 1.07 -4.49 14.09
CA SER A 208 2.54 -4.36 14.02
C SER A 208 3.12 -4.85 12.68
N VAL A 209 2.56 -5.90 12.08
CA VAL A 209 2.94 -6.36 10.74
C VAL A 209 2.59 -5.30 9.69
N LEU A 210 1.36 -4.77 9.74
CA LEU A 210 0.90 -3.74 8.81
C LEU A 210 1.74 -2.45 8.92
N ASP A 211 2.05 -2.00 10.13
CA ASP A 211 2.88 -0.81 10.37
C ASP A 211 4.30 -1.00 9.83
N ARG A 212 4.88 -2.20 9.97
CA ARG A 212 6.18 -2.53 9.39
C ARG A 212 6.12 -2.59 7.87
N ALA A 213 5.03 -3.11 7.29
CA ALA A 213 4.83 -3.14 5.85
C ALA A 213 4.76 -1.73 5.27
N LEU A 214 4.00 -0.84 5.91
CA LEU A 214 3.97 0.59 5.56
C LEU A 214 5.34 1.23 5.70
N ARG A 215 6.12 0.88 6.73
CA ARG A 215 7.50 1.35 6.87
C ARG A 215 8.40 0.90 5.72
N LEU A 216 8.22 -0.33 5.21
CA LEU A 216 8.94 -0.79 4.02
C LEU A 216 8.53 -0.01 2.77
N LEU A 217 7.25 0.23 2.56
CA LEU A 217 6.76 1.03 1.43
C LEU A 217 7.27 2.48 1.46
N THR A 218 7.33 3.08 2.66
CA THR A 218 7.83 4.44 2.89
C THR A 218 9.35 4.58 2.88
N SER A 219 10.09 3.48 2.94
CA SER A 219 11.56 3.49 2.80
C SER A 219 12.05 2.98 1.44
N GLY A 220 11.17 2.35 0.68
CA GLY A 220 11.47 1.76 -0.62
C GLY A 220 11.21 2.69 -1.81
N PRO A 221 11.09 2.12 -3.02
CA PRO A 221 10.93 2.88 -4.26
C PRO A 221 9.62 3.67 -4.33
N PHE A 222 8.64 3.37 -3.48
CA PHE A 222 7.35 4.05 -3.44
C PHE A 222 7.23 5.09 -2.31
N LYS A 223 8.36 5.47 -1.70
CA LYS A 223 8.41 6.37 -0.52
C LYS A 223 7.54 7.62 -0.65
N SER A 224 7.64 8.33 -1.77
CA SER A 224 6.91 9.58 -2.00
C SER A 224 5.40 9.40 -2.04
N HIS A 225 4.91 8.22 -2.40
CA HIS A 225 3.49 7.92 -2.50
C HIS A 225 2.90 7.55 -1.15
N PHE A 226 3.60 6.73 -0.36
CA PHE A 226 3.09 6.20 0.90
C PHE A 226 3.45 7.02 2.14
N LEU A 227 4.11 8.19 2.00
CA LEU A 227 4.65 8.96 3.13
C LEU A 227 3.59 9.33 4.18
N SER A 228 2.37 9.66 3.74
CA SER A 228 1.22 9.98 4.59
C SER A 228 0.26 8.81 4.79
N ALA A 229 0.57 7.64 4.25
CA ALA A 229 -0.29 6.47 4.34
C ALA A 229 -0.35 5.94 5.78
N THR A 230 -1.54 5.55 6.19
CA THR A 230 -1.80 4.93 7.49
C THR A 230 -2.57 3.64 7.27
N GLY A 231 -2.36 2.68 8.16
CA GLY A 231 -2.95 1.35 8.07
C GLY A 231 -3.75 1.01 9.31
N THR A 232 -4.88 0.36 9.14
CA THR A 232 -5.66 -0.19 10.25
C THR A 232 -6.00 -1.65 9.98
N VAL A 233 -5.83 -2.49 10.98
CA VAL A 233 -6.33 -3.86 10.97
C VAL A 233 -7.72 -3.87 11.61
N GLY A 234 -8.69 -4.41 10.89
CA GLY A 234 -10.05 -4.63 11.37
C GLY A 234 -10.19 -5.97 12.10
N GLY A 235 -11.30 -6.12 12.83
CA GLY A 235 -11.75 -7.41 13.31
C GLY A 235 -12.59 -8.11 12.24
N ASN A 236 -12.61 -9.44 12.30
CA ASN A 236 -13.74 -10.21 11.81
C ASN A 236 -14.63 -10.52 13.01
#